data_AF-A0A9Q0FGR0-F1
#
_entry.id   AF-A0A9Q0FGR0-F1
#
_cell.length_a   1.000
_cell.length_b   1.000
_cell.length_c   1.000
_cell.angle_alpha   90.00
_cell.angle_beta   90.00
_cell.angle_gamma   90.00
#
_symmetry.space_group_name_H-M   'P 1'
#
loop_
_entity.id
_entity.type
_entity.pdbx_description
1 polymer ?
#
loop_
_entity_poly.entity_id
_entity_poly.type
_entity_poly.pdbx_seq_one_letter_code
_entity_poly.pdbx_strand_id
1 'polypeptide(L)'
;MDWKSTEQASMDRHAPHHFSSSSSSSSIPASENTVWADASPLLEAACRELQDGELIHGDNFNLFAAMSALEIMDPKMDSGIINRYCSVDEAIEDGAAPIPISPDKTTDVRCSIDIMDHLLACEATWHKGHSLAQTVFSCIYLLRPERTASHALLHSYCKITRTTCKAVVSVVSDARTHEEEDLFLMAYGLPLNADGDDKCLSLLNAVEENLSRQLRACKAPSSKRKMLEDIEPLQTNANLEEGYCKALSCRLRFRKVLSCICT
;
A
#
# COMPACT_ATOMS: atom_id res chain seq x y z
N MET A 1 43.40 -5.37 -20.07
CA MET A 1 41.93 -5.23 -20.09
C MET A 1 41.62 -4.01 -19.25
N ASP A 2 41.43 -2.87 -19.93
CA ASP A 2 41.40 -1.54 -19.33
C ASP A 2 40.06 -1.27 -18.64
N TRP A 3 40.07 -1.37 -17.31
CA TRP A 3 38.96 -0.98 -16.45
C TRP A 3 38.55 0.49 -16.66
N LYS A 4 39.53 1.39 -16.87
CA LYS A 4 39.31 2.84 -17.10
C LYS A 4 38.48 3.15 -18.34
N SER A 5 38.62 2.37 -19.42
CA SER A 5 37.85 2.59 -20.66
C SER A 5 36.39 2.16 -20.53
N THR A 6 36.08 1.29 -19.57
CA THR A 6 34.73 0.74 -19.38
C THR A 6 33.86 1.68 -18.52
N GLU A 7 34.46 2.37 -17.53
CA GLU A 7 33.79 3.44 -16.78
C GLU A 7 33.52 4.67 -17.64
N GLN A 8 34.50 5.11 -18.44
CA GLN A 8 34.34 6.27 -19.33
C GLN A 8 33.19 6.06 -20.35
N ALA A 9 33.08 4.85 -20.91
CA ALA A 9 32.03 4.49 -21.87
C ALA A 9 30.64 4.25 -21.22
N SER A 10 30.57 4.11 -19.90
CA SER A 10 29.32 4.05 -19.14
C SER A 10 28.82 5.45 -18.76
N MET A 11 29.75 6.36 -18.46
CA MET A 11 29.47 7.78 -18.18
C MET A 11 28.95 8.52 -19.42
N ASP A 12 29.51 8.26 -20.61
CA ASP A 12 29.10 8.95 -21.85
C ASP A 12 27.72 8.51 -22.38
N ARG A 13 27.22 7.32 -21.99
CA ARG A 13 25.89 6.83 -22.43
C ARG A 13 24.72 7.43 -21.67
N HIS A 14 24.98 8.11 -20.56
CA HIS A 14 23.97 8.75 -19.71
C HIS A 14 24.16 10.27 -19.64
N ALA A 15 24.88 10.85 -20.61
CA ALA A 15 25.02 12.30 -20.71
C ALA A 15 23.62 12.94 -20.80
N PRO A 16 23.20 13.76 -19.83
CA PRO A 16 21.93 14.45 -19.92
C PRO A 16 21.99 15.41 -21.11
N HIS A 17 20.94 15.40 -21.93
CA HIS A 17 20.75 16.42 -22.95
C HIS A 17 20.95 17.80 -22.32
N HIS A 18 21.85 18.59 -22.90
CA HIS A 18 22.12 19.98 -22.50
C HIS A 18 20.81 20.75 -22.40
N PHE A 19 20.29 20.87 -21.17
CA PHE A 19 19.31 21.89 -20.84
C PHE A 19 20.07 23.22 -20.85
N SER A 20 19.81 24.02 -21.87
CA SER A 20 20.18 25.43 -21.85
C SER A 20 19.67 26.04 -20.56
N SER A 21 20.58 26.51 -19.72
CA SER A 21 20.30 27.21 -18.46
C SER A 21 19.63 28.55 -18.75
N SER A 22 18.33 28.52 -19.08
CA SER A 22 17.46 29.65 -18.79
C SER A 22 17.21 29.61 -17.30
N SER A 23 17.88 30.51 -16.57
CA SER A 23 17.71 30.76 -15.15
C SER A 23 16.27 31.21 -14.86
N SER A 24 15.33 30.27 -14.79
CA SER A 24 14.06 30.49 -14.13
C SER A 24 14.27 30.24 -12.65
N SER A 25 14.58 31.31 -11.91
CA SER A 25 14.63 31.28 -10.45
C SER A 25 13.24 30.93 -9.91
N SER A 26 12.98 29.65 -9.68
CA SER A 26 11.91 29.21 -8.80
C SER A 26 12.32 29.58 -7.37
N SER A 27 12.11 30.83 -7.00
CA SER A 27 12.43 31.35 -5.67
C SER A 27 11.54 30.67 -4.63
N ILE A 28 12.15 29.90 -3.73
CA ILE A 28 11.50 29.40 -2.52
C ILE A 28 10.87 30.61 -1.82
N PRO A 29 9.56 30.58 -1.49
CA PRO A 29 8.89 31.74 -0.93
C PRO A 29 9.56 32.13 0.41
N ALA A 30 10.18 33.30 0.44
CA ALA A 30 10.67 33.91 1.67
C ALA A 30 9.46 34.45 2.46
N SER A 31 9.37 34.11 3.75
CA SER A 31 8.42 34.76 4.65
C SER A 31 8.88 36.20 4.93
N GLU A 32 8.02 37.06 5.48
CA GLU A 32 8.37 38.46 5.81
C GLU A 32 9.62 38.59 6.70
N ASN A 33 10.03 37.52 7.39
CA ASN A 33 11.20 37.48 8.27
C ASN A 33 12.31 36.51 7.81
N THR A 34 12.31 36.03 6.56
CA THR A 34 13.32 35.07 6.08
C THR A 34 13.98 35.57 4.80
N VAL A 35 15.31 35.69 4.80
CA VAL A 35 16.10 36.03 3.61
C VAL A 35 16.91 34.81 3.20
N TRP A 36 16.73 34.36 1.95
CA TRP A 36 17.55 33.31 1.36
C TRP A 36 18.80 33.94 0.73
N ALA A 37 19.98 33.39 1.03
CA ALA A 37 21.24 33.77 0.42
C ALA A 37 21.87 32.55 -0.24
N ASP A 38 22.47 32.74 -1.42
CA ASP A 38 23.17 31.67 -2.13
C ASP A 38 24.52 31.38 -1.45
N ALA A 39 24.66 30.16 -0.93
CA ALA A 39 25.88 29.68 -0.28
C ALA A 39 26.79 28.87 -1.23
N SER A 40 26.39 28.66 -2.49
CA SER A 40 27.15 27.85 -3.46
C SER A 40 28.60 28.33 -3.62
N PRO A 41 28.90 29.65 -3.76
CA PRO A 41 30.28 30.11 -3.88
C PRO A 41 31.16 29.82 -2.66
N LEU A 42 30.57 29.86 -1.46
CA LEU A 42 31.26 29.54 -0.21
C LEU A 42 31.61 28.05 -0.14
N LEU A 43 30.65 27.18 -0.50
CA LEU A 43 30.84 25.72 -0.50
C LEU A 43 31.88 25.31 -1.55
N GLU A 44 31.83 25.88 -2.76
CA GLU A 44 32.82 25.62 -3.81
C GLU A 44 34.24 26.02 -3.40
N ALA A 45 34.40 27.17 -2.73
CA ALA A 45 35.70 27.60 -2.24
C ALA A 45 36.26 26.64 -1.18
N ALA A 46 35.43 26.24 -0.21
CA ALA A 46 35.82 25.28 0.83
C ALA A 46 36.20 23.91 0.23
N CYS A 47 35.44 23.42 -0.75
CA CYS A 47 35.75 22.15 -1.43
C CYS A 47 37.08 22.17 -2.20
N ARG A 48 37.50 23.33 -2.73
CA ARG A 48 38.79 23.46 -3.44
C ARG A 48 40.00 23.42 -2.50
N GLU A 49 39.82 23.76 -1.24
CA GLU A 49 40.89 23.74 -0.23
C GLU A 49 41.06 22.36 0.42
N LEU A 50 40.05 21.48 0.29
CA LEU A 50 40.06 20.13 0.84
C LEU A 50 41.03 19.21 0.08
N GLN A 51 41.83 18.43 0.81
CA GLN A 51 42.71 17.40 0.25
C GLN A 51 42.03 16.03 0.19
N ASP A 52 42.60 15.11 -0.59
CA ASP A 52 42.12 13.74 -0.68
C ASP A 52 42.12 13.06 0.71
N GLY A 53 40.95 12.58 1.13
CA GLY A 53 40.76 11.92 2.43
C GLY A 53 40.36 12.84 3.57
N GLU A 54 40.27 14.16 3.34
CA GLU A 54 39.70 15.10 4.30
C GLU A 54 38.16 15.15 4.19
N LEU A 55 37.49 15.37 5.32
CA LEU A 55 36.03 15.47 5.41
C LEU A 55 35.66 16.54 6.44
N ILE A 56 34.88 17.53 6.02
CA ILE A 56 34.28 18.50 6.96
C ILE A 56 32.97 17.91 7.46
N HIS A 57 32.85 17.76 8.77
CA HIS A 57 31.65 17.28 9.42
C HIS A 57 31.48 17.92 10.80
N GLY A 58 30.27 17.88 11.35
CA GLY A 58 30.03 18.31 12.74
C GLY A 58 30.61 17.32 13.75
N ASP A 59 30.82 17.78 14.99
CA ASP A 59 31.43 16.97 16.07
C ASP A 59 30.70 15.65 16.36
N ASN A 60 29.40 15.58 16.07
CA ASN A 60 28.54 14.41 16.32
C ASN A 60 28.36 13.50 15.08
N PHE A 61 29.08 13.76 13.99
CA PHE A 61 28.97 12.95 12.79
C PHE A 61 29.69 11.61 12.92
N ASN A 62 29.04 10.55 12.45
CA ASN A 62 29.58 9.19 12.48
C ASN A 62 29.53 8.58 11.07
N LEU A 63 30.68 8.17 10.54
CA LEU A 63 30.77 7.51 9.23
C LEU A 63 29.92 6.24 9.15
N PHE A 64 29.79 5.49 10.25
CA PHE A 64 28.91 4.32 10.28
C PHE A 64 27.43 4.69 10.09
N ALA A 65 27.01 5.84 10.63
CA ALA A 65 25.66 6.35 10.39
C ALA A 65 25.49 6.87 8.95
N ALA A 66 26.56 7.40 8.34
CA ALA A 66 26.53 7.81 6.94
C ALA A 66 26.33 6.65 5.97
N MET A 67 26.68 5.41 6.36
CA MET A 67 26.47 4.22 5.51
C MET A 67 24.99 3.90 5.26
N SER A 68 24.06 4.43 6.07
CA SER A 68 22.60 4.28 5.85
C SER A 68 21.97 5.50 5.18
N ALA A 69 22.77 6.51 4.81
CA ALA A 69 22.25 7.70 4.13
C ALA A 69 21.73 7.34 2.74
N LEU A 70 20.59 7.93 2.37
CA LEU A 70 20.05 7.82 1.02
C LEU A 70 20.86 8.71 0.07
N GLU A 71 21.24 8.16 -1.07
CA GLU A 71 21.91 8.89 -2.15
C GLU A 71 20.86 9.38 -3.15
N ILE A 72 20.71 10.69 -3.25
CA ILE A 72 19.80 11.33 -4.22
C ILE A 72 20.34 11.09 -5.63
N MET A 73 19.45 10.85 -6.60
CA MET A 73 19.75 10.48 -7.98
C MET A 73 20.41 9.10 -8.18
N ASP A 74 20.48 8.25 -7.16
CA ASP A 74 20.83 6.84 -7.37
C ASP A 74 19.57 5.99 -7.68
N PRO A 75 19.53 5.21 -8.78
CA PRO A 75 18.34 4.41 -9.16
C PRO A 75 17.84 3.39 -8.13
N LYS A 76 18.66 2.98 -7.16
CA LYS A 76 18.31 1.99 -6.15
C LYS A 76 18.02 2.62 -4.79
N MET A 77 18.68 3.73 -4.47
CA MET A 77 18.55 4.41 -3.17
C MET A 77 17.55 5.57 -3.23
N ASP A 78 17.42 6.23 -4.38
CA ASP A 78 16.49 7.31 -4.58
C ASP A 78 15.21 6.80 -5.23
N SER A 79 14.15 6.59 -4.45
CA SER A 79 12.83 6.35 -5.03
C SER A 79 12.40 7.49 -5.98
N GLY A 80 12.97 8.69 -5.78
CA GLY A 80 12.74 9.96 -6.47
C GLY A 80 12.98 9.95 -7.98
N ILE A 81 13.91 9.09 -8.41
CA ILE A 81 14.50 9.13 -9.75
C ILE A 81 13.69 8.40 -10.82
N ILE A 82 12.90 7.39 -10.45
CA ILE A 82 12.12 6.60 -11.41
C ILE A 82 10.77 7.31 -11.65
N ASN A 83 10.48 7.56 -12.94
CA ASN A 83 9.30 8.22 -13.53
C ASN A 83 8.02 8.36 -12.66
N ARG A 84 7.48 9.58 -12.69
CA ARG A 84 6.14 10.05 -12.26
C ARG A 84 5.57 9.28 -11.06
N TYR A 85 5.93 9.75 -9.87
CA TYR A 85 5.14 9.48 -8.69
C TYR A 85 3.68 9.79 -8.98
N CYS A 86 2.87 8.75 -8.89
CA CYS A 86 1.44 8.89 -8.84
C CYS A 86 1.10 8.81 -7.35
N SER A 87 0.68 9.94 -6.78
CA SER A 87 0.12 9.92 -5.44
C SER A 87 -1.08 8.99 -5.40
N VAL A 88 -1.46 8.51 -4.21
CA VAL A 88 -2.66 7.66 -4.07
C VAL A 88 -3.90 8.38 -4.62
N ASP A 89 -3.99 9.70 -4.43
CA ASP A 89 -5.10 10.50 -4.94
C ASP A 89 -5.07 10.60 -6.48
N GLU A 90 -3.91 10.89 -7.08
CA GLU A 90 -3.75 10.89 -8.55
C GLU A 90 -4.06 9.51 -9.16
N ALA A 91 -3.65 8.42 -8.51
CA ALA A 91 -3.92 7.07 -9.01
C ALA A 91 -5.42 6.79 -9.03
N ILE A 92 -6.13 7.25 -8.00
CA ILE A 92 -7.59 7.15 -7.92
C ILE A 92 -8.26 8.01 -8.99
N GLU A 93 -7.76 9.22 -9.24
CA GLU A 93 -8.23 10.10 -10.30
C GLU A 93 -8.03 9.50 -11.70
N ASP A 94 -6.92 8.80 -11.92
CA ASP A 94 -6.61 8.02 -13.13
C ASP A 94 -7.42 6.71 -13.24
N GLY A 95 -8.30 6.43 -12.26
CA GLY A 95 -9.24 5.31 -12.29
C GLY A 95 -8.77 4.04 -11.56
N ALA A 96 -7.72 4.11 -10.75
CA ALA A 96 -7.32 3.00 -9.90
C ALA A 96 -8.33 2.80 -8.75
N ALA A 97 -8.54 1.52 -8.37
CA ALA A 97 -9.44 1.12 -7.31
C ALA A 97 -10.89 1.69 -7.42
N PRO A 98 -11.58 1.47 -8.56
CA PRO A 98 -12.94 1.98 -8.77
C PRO A 98 -13.94 1.32 -7.80
N ILE A 99 -14.99 2.05 -7.45
CA ILE A 99 -16.12 1.58 -6.64
C ILE A 99 -17.45 2.14 -7.21
N PRO A 100 -18.40 1.29 -7.63
CA PRO A 100 -18.27 -0.17 -7.78
C PRO A 100 -17.10 -0.55 -8.71
N ILE A 101 -16.52 -1.73 -8.54
CA ILE A 101 -15.33 -2.16 -9.29
C ILE A 101 -15.68 -2.28 -10.77
N SER A 102 -16.88 -2.76 -11.05
CA SER A 102 -17.44 -2.84 -12.41
C SER A 102 -18.94 -2.53 -12.39
N PRO A 103 -19.48 -1.89 -13.45
CA PRO A 103 -20.93 -1.71 -13.59
C PRO A 103 -21.67 -3.04 -13.79
N ASP A 104 -21.02 -4.05 -14.37
CA ASP A 104 -21.55 -5.42 -14.40
C ASP A 104 -21.35 -6.10 -13.04
N LYS A 105 -22.46 -6.42 -12.36
CA LYS A 105 -22.47 -7.10 -11.06
C LYS A 105 -21.71 -8.42 -11.06
N THR A 106 -21.72 -9.16 -12.16
CA THR A 106 -21.02 -10.45 -12.25
C THR A 106 -19.51 -10.27 -12.21
N THR A 107 -19.03 -9.29 -12.96
CA THR A 107 -17.61 -8.90 -12.98
C THR A 107 -17.21 -8.25 -11.67
N ASP A 108 -18.07 -7.42 -11.06
CA ASP A 108 -17.83 -6.78 -9.77
C ASP A 108 -17.61 -7.80 -8.64
N VAL A 109 -18.46 -8.83 -8.54
CA VAL A 109 -18.30 -9.92 -7.58
C VAL A 109 -17.03 -10.73 -7.85
N ARG A 110 -16.70 -10.99 -9.12
CA ARG A 110 -15.47 -11.69 -9.50
C ARG A 110 -14.23 -10.91 -9.07
N CYS A 111 -14.16 -9.62 -9.41
CA CYS A 111 -13.05 -8.76 -9.02
C CYS A 111 -12.96 -8.61 -7.50
N SER A 112 -14.09 -8.55 -6.79
CA SER A 112 -14.09 -8.57 -5.32
C SER A 112 -13.41 -9.82 -4.76
N ILE A 113 -13.71 -11.00 -5.33
CA ILE A 113 -13.05 -12.26 -4.95
C ILE A 113 -11.55 -12.20 -5.23
N ASP A 114 -11.16 -11.73 -6.42
CA ASP A 114 -9.75 -11.62 -6.82
C ASP A 114 -8.97 -10.70 -5.87
N ILE A 115 -9.56 -9.58 -5.46
CA ILE A 115 -8.97 -8.65 -4.48
C ILE A 115 -8.84 -9.32 -3.11
N MET A 116 -9.86 -10.05 -2.64
CA MET A 116 -9.81 -10.77 -1.36
C MET A 116 -8.68 -11.81 -1.34
N ASP A 117 -8.54 -12.58 -2.42
CA ASP A 117 -7.50 -13.60 -2.53
C ASP A 117 -6.10 -12.98 -2.62
N HIS A 118 -5.97 -11.88 -3.37
CA HIS A 118 -4.70 -11.17 -3.49
C HIS A 118 -4.29 -10.55 -2.15
N LEU A 119 -5.22 -9.94 -1.41
CA LEU A 119 -4.96 -9.41 -0.06
C LEU A 119 -4.49 -10.50 0.89
N LEU A 120 -5.10 -11.69 0.84
CA LEU A 120 -4.67 -12.82 1.66
C LEU A 120 -3.24 -13.27 1.29
N ALA A 121 -2.91 -13.31 0.01
CA ALA A 121 -1.56 -13.63 -0.46
C ALA A 121 -0.53 -12.58 0.00
N CYS A 122 -0.89 -11.29 -0.04
CA CYS A 122 -0.06 -10.21 0.46
C CYS A 122 0.19 -10.33 1.98
N GLU A 123 -0.84 -10.63 2.77
CA GLU A 123 -0.68 -10.85 4.21
C GLU A 123 0.19 -12.07 4.52
N ALA A 124 0.02 -13.18 3.78
CA ALA A 124 0.88 -14.35 3.91
C ALA A 124 2.35 -14.05 3.52
N THR A 125 2.56 -13.12 2.59
CA THR A 125 3.89 -12.67 2.16
C THR A 125 4.53 -11.78 3.22
N TRP A 126 3.74 -10.89 3.84
CA TRP A 126 4.17 -10.09 4.99
C TRP A 126 4.61 -10.98 6.15
N HIS A 127 3.83 -12.02 6.46
CA HIS A 127 4.18 -13.00 7.51
C HIS A 127 5.48 -13.79 7.24
N LYS A 128 6.05 -13.71 6.02
CA LYS A 128 7.35 -14.31 5.68
C LYS A 128 8.53 -13.33 5.82
N GLY A 129 8.31 -12.14 6.36
CA GLY A 129 9.35 -11.14 6.61
C GLY A 129 9.45 -10.02 5.57
N HIS A 130 8.54 -9.97 4.58
CA HIS A 130 8.48 -8.83 3.66
C HIS A 130 7.88 -7.58 4.32
N SER A 131 8.12 -6.39 3.77
CA SER A 131 7.57 -5.15 4.33
C SER A 131 6.05 -5.07 4.20
N LEU A 132 5.39 -4.58 5.25
CA LEU A 132 3.95 -4.31 5.28
C LEU A 132 3.53 -3.28 4.22
N ALA A 133 4.37 -2.27 3.98
CA ALA A 133 4.14 -1.22 2.98
C ALA A 133 4.13 -1.76 1.54
N GLN A 134 4.99 -2.72 1.25
CA GLN A 134 5.16 -3.29 -0.10
C GLN A 134 4.19 -4.45 -0.38
N THR A 135 3.56 -5.01 0.65
CA THR A 135 2.68 -6.18 0.55
C THR A 135 1.23 -5.79 0.75
N VAL A 136 0.72 -5.81 1.99
CA VAL A 136 -0.70 -5.57 2.30
C VAL A 136 -1.14 -4.17 1.88
N PHE A 137 -0.32 -3.15 2.20
CA PHE A 137 -0.63 -1.76 1.88
C PHE A 137 -0.27 -1.33 0.44
N SER A 138 0.12 -2.27 -0.42
CA SER A 138 0.09 -2.04 -1.88
C SER A 138 -1.34 -1.85 -2.39
N CYS A 139 -2.35 -2.31 -1.64
CA CYS A 139 -3.75 -2.19 -1.99
C CYS A 139 -4.33 -0.80 -1.62
N ILE A 140 -4.75 -0.03 -2.64
CA ILE A 140 -5.36 1.30 -2.46
C ILE A 140 -6.63 1.25 -1.58
N TYR A 141 -7.41 0.17 -1.62
CA TYR A 141 -8.60 0.01 -0.77
C TYR A 141 -8.26 -0.03 0.73
N LEU A 142 -7.04 -0.46 1.10
CA LEU A 142 -6.55 -0.42 2.48
C LEU A 142 -5.92 0.94 2.83
N LEU A 143 -5.33 1.63 1.85
CA LEU A 143 -4.80 2.99 2.03
C LEU A 143 -5.91 4.04 2.19
N ARG A 144 -7.08 3.84 1.54
CA ARG A 144 -8.23 4.76 1.59
C ARG A 144 -9.53 4.02 1.99
N PRO A 145 -9.73 3.70 3.29
CA PRO A 145 -10.88 2.92 3.74
C PRO A 145 -12.24 3.51 3.37
N GLU A 146 -12.34 4.84 3.32
CA GLU A 146 -13.57 5.60 3.06
C GLU A 146 -14.17 5.22 1.70
N ARG A 147 -13.32 4.83 0.75
CA ARG A 147 -13.72 4.42 -0.59
C ARG A 147 -14.66 3.22 -0.52
N THR A 148 -14.30 2.22 0.27
CA THR A 148 -15.04 0.95 0.34
C THR A 148 -16.39 1.05 1.04
N ALA A 149 -16.73 2.17 1.67
CA ALA A 149 -17.92 2.31 2.51
C ALA A 149 -19.24 1.95 1.82
N SER A 150 -19.39 2.21 0.51
CA SER A 150 -20.60 1.86 -0.26
C SER A 150 -20.67 0.38 -0.67
N HIS A 151 -19.57 -0.36 -0.58
CA HIS A 151 -19.47 -1.76 -0.98
C HIS A 151 -19.24 -2.67 0.24
N ALA A 152 -20.33 -3.03 0.92
CA ALA A 152 -20.30 -3.69 2.23
C ALA A 152 -19.38 -4.93 2.33
N LEU A 153 -19.35 -5.79 1.31
CA LEU A 153 -18.51 -6.98 1.27
C LEU A 153 -17.01 -6.61 1.35
N LEU A 154 -16.51 -5.89 0.35
CA LEU A 154 -15.14 -5.40 0.31
C LEU A 154 -14.80 -4.53 1.53
N HIS A 155 -15.71 -3.65 1.97
CA HIS A 155 -15.51 -2.83 3.17
C HIS A 155 -15.22 -3.68 4.40
N SER A 156 -16.07 -4.68 4.65
CA SER A 156 -15.95 -5.56 5.80
C SER A 156 -14.64 -6.35 5.75
N TYR A 157 -14.25 -6.83 4.57
CA TYR A 157 -13.02 -7.60 4.36
C TYR A 157 -11.76 -6.75 4.53
N CYS A 158 -11.73 -5.55 3.96
CA CYS A 158 -10.62 -4.61 4.12
C CYS A 158 -10.44 -4.19 5.58
N LYS A 159 -11.55 -3.89 6.29
CA LYS A 159 -11.51 -3.54 7.71
C LYS A 159 -10.94 -4.65 8.57
N ILE A 160 -11.50 -5.87 8.48
CA ILE A 160 -10.98 -6.99 9.28
C ILE A 160 -9.52 -7.30 8.92
N THR A 161 -9.10 -7.10 7.65
CA THR A 161 -7.70 -7.26 7.24
C THR A 161 -6.79 -6.29 7.96
N ARG A 162 -7.11 -4.99 7.94
CA ARG A 162 -6.36 -3.97 8.67
C ARG A 162 -6.32 -4.25 10.17
N THR A 163 -7.45 -4.58 10.78
CA THR A 163 -7.53 -4.90 12.22
C THR A 163 -6.66 -6.11 12.57
N THR A 164 -6.64 -7.13 11.70
CA THR A 164 -5.76 -8.31 11.89
C THR A 164 -4.29 -7.90 11.81
N CYS A 165 -3.89 -7.13 10.80
CA CYS A 165 -2.50 -6.66 10.68
C CYS A 165 -2.09 -5.83 11.89
N LYS A 166 -2.98 -4.94 12.38
CA LYS A 166 -2.76 -4.17 13.61
C LYS A 166 -2.58 -5.06 14.84
N ALA A 167 -3.42 -6.08 15.00
CA ALA A 167 -3.32 -7.03 16.11
C ALA A 167 -1.98 -7.79 16.06
N VAL A 168 -1.60 -8.30 14.89
CA VAL A 168 -0.30 -8.97 14.69
C VAL A 168 0.86 -8.04 15.02
N VAL A 169 0.85 -6.80 14.51
CA VAL A 169 1.90 -5.81 14.84
C VAL A 169 1.97 -5.59 16.36
N SER A 170 0.83 -5.39 17.02
CA SER A 170 0.79 -5.20 18.48
C SER A 170 1.35 -6.40 19.25
N VAL A 171 0.93 -7.63 18.91
CA VAL A 171 1.37 -8.85 19.59
C VAL A 171 2.86 -9.10 19.38
N VAL A 172 3.36 -8.88 18.17
CA VAL A 172 4.76 -9.15 17.82
C VAL A 172 5.69 -8.08 18.39
N SER A 173 5.24 -6.82 18.45
CA SER A 173 5.96 -5.76 19.17
C SER A 173 6.10 -6.04 20.68
N ASP A 174 5.10 -6.69 21.29
CA ASP A 174 5.18 -7.11 22.69
C ASP A 174 5.97 -8.42 22.89
N ALA A 175 6.10 -9.21 21.83
CA ALA A 175 6.90 -10.42 21.83
C ALA A 175 8.39 -10.08 21.77
N ARG A 176 9.24 -10.92 22.37
CA ARG A 176 10.71 -10.81 22.28
C ARG A 176 11.22 -11.30 20.92
N THR A 177 10.70 -10.72 19.85
CA THR A 177 11.11 -10.99 18.47
C THR A 177 12.18 -10.01 18.03
N HIS A 178 12.98 -10.42 17.05
CA HIS A 178 13.97 -9.55 16.42
C HIS A 178 13.34 -8.89 15.20
N GLU A 179 13.21 -7.55 15.24
CA GLU A 179 12.68 -6.77 14.11
C GLU A 179 13.56 -6.99 12.86
N GLU A 180 12.93 -7.10 11.70
CA GLU A 180 13.54 -7.38 10.38
C GLU A 180 14.14 -8.77 10.19
N GLU A 181 14.32 -9.57 11.26
CA GLU A 181 14.71 -10.98 11.18
C GLU A 181 13.49 -11.91 11.23
N ASP A 182 12.65 -11.75 12.26
CA ASP A 182 11.46 -12.59 12.46
C ASP A 182 10.25 -12.03 11.74
N LEU A 183 10.02 -10.72 11.86
CA LEU A 183 8.92 -10.02 11.23
C LEU A 183 9.25 -8.55 10.97
N PHE A 184 8.74 -8.02 9.86
CA PHE A 184 8.87 -6.61 9.52
C PHE A 184 7.67 -5.82 10.04
N LEU A 185 7.85 -5.11 11.16
CA LEU A 185 6.78 -4.39 11.87
C LEU A 185 6.66 -2.92 11.45
N MET A 186 7.66 -2.37 10.76
CA MET A 186 7.70 -0.94 10.44
C MET A 186 6.58 -0.57 9.47
N ALA A 187 5.63 0.21 9.99
CA ALA A 187 4.46 0.65 9.24
C ALA A 187 4.65 2.03 8.58
N TYR A 188 5.75 2.77 8.81
CA TYR A 188 6.08 4.03 8.13
C TYR A 188 4.91 5.03 7.95
N GLY A 189 4.04 5.17 8.96
CA GLY A 189 2.88 6.07 8.89
C GLY A 189 1.66 5.53 8.12
N LEU A 190 1.64 4.25 7.75
CA LEU A 190 0.50 3.58 7.12
C LEU A 190 -0.75 3.63 8.02
N PRO A 191 -1.95 3.72 7.42
CA PRO A 191 -3.20 3.84 8.17
C PRO A 191 -3.64 2.48 8.74
N LEU A 192 -2.93 2.00 9.77
CA LEU A 192 -3.29 0.81 10.55
C LEU A 192 -4.40 1.09 11.58
N ASN A 193 -4.53 2.34 12.00
CA ASN A 193 -5.54 2.80 12.94
C ASN A 193 -6.58 3.63 12.19
N ALA A 194 -7.64 2.99 11.68
CA ALA A 194 -8.78 3.69 11.10
C ALA A 194 -9.96 3.72 12.09
N ASP A 195 -10.74 4.80 12.06
CA ASP A 195 -11.91 4.94 12.91
C ASP A 195 -12.99 3.87 12.59
N GLY A 196 -13.62 3.33 13.63
CA GLY A 196 -14.66 2.31 13.51
C GLY A 196 -14.19 0.88 13.22
N ASP A 197 -12.89 0.59 13.33
CA ASP A 197 -12.34 -0.77 13.19
C ASP A 197 -12.78 -1.71 14.33
N ASP A 198 -13.20 -1.18 15.49
CA ASP A 198 -13.73 -1.98 16.62
C ASP A 198 -15.01 -2.76 16.26
N LYS A 199 -15.72 -2.33 15.21
CA LYS A 199 -16.94 -2.96 14.70
C LYS A 199 -16.69 -3.84 13.47
N CYS A 200 -15.43 -4.14 13.13
CA CYS A 200 -15.11 -4.92 11.94
C CYS A 200 -15.75 -6.32 11.95
N LEU A 201 -15.70 -7.02 13.08
CA LEU A 201 -16.29 -8.36 13.22
C LEU A 201 -17.82 -8.37 13.10
N SER A 202 -18.50 -7.37 13.68
CA SER A 202 -19.97 -7.28 13.59
C SER A 202 -20.42 -6.99 12.17
N LEU A 203 -19.70 -6.12 11.46
CA LEU A 203 -19.94 -5.86 10.04
C LEU A 203 -19.69 -7.11 9.18
N LEU A 204 -18.58 -7.83 9.41
CA LEU A 204 -18.27 -9.08 8.71
C LEU A 204 -19.35 -10.14 8.91
N ASN A 205 -19.83 -10.30 10.15
CA ASN A 205 -20.92 -11.23 10.48
C ASN A 205 -22.23 -10.85 9.77
N ALA A 206 -22.57 -9.57 9.71
CA ALA A 206 -23.78 -9.11 9.01
C ALA A 206 -23.72 -9.44 7.51
N VAL A 207 -22.55 -9.27 6.87
CA VAL A 207 -22.32 -9.65 5.47
C VAL A 207 -22.40 -11.18 5.30
N GLU A 208 -21.77 -11.96 6.18
CA GLU A 208 -21.83 -13.43 6.16
C GLU A 208 -23.27 -13.95 6.30
N GLU A 209 -24.06 -13.35 7.19
CA GLU A 209 -25.48 -13.69 7.36
C GLU A 209 -26.29 -13.37 6.12
N ASN A 210 -26.01 -12.24 5.46
CA ASN A 210 -26.68 -11.86 4.22
C ASN A 210 -26.39 -12.86 3.09
N LEU A 211 -25.12 -13.24 2.90
CA LEU A 211 -24.70 -14.27 1.96
C LEU A 211 -25.33 -15.63 2.31
N SER A 212 -25.45 -15.95 3.60
CA SER A 212 -26.09 -17.18 4.06
C SER A 212 -27.60 -17.20 3.76
N ARG A 213 -28.30 -16.06 3.86
CA ARG A 213 -29.70 -15.93 3.45
C ARG A 213 -29.86 -16.08 1.94
N GLN A 214 -29.01 -15.41 1.15
CA GLN A 214 -28.95 -15.55 -0.32
C GLN A 214 -28.73 -17.00 -0.74
N LEU A 215 -27.76 -17.69 -0.12
CA LEU A 215 -27.47 -19.09 -0.43
C LEU A 215 -28.64 -20.02 -0.12
N ARG A 216 -29.39 -19.77 0.98
CA ARG A 216 -30.62 -20.51 1.29
C ARG A 216 -31.73 -20.23 0.27
N ALA A 217 -31.86 -18.98 -0.18
CA ALA A 217 -32.83 -18.59 -1.20
C ALA A 217 -32.54 -19.26 -2.56
N CYS A 218 -31.26 -19.40 -2.93
CA CYS A 218 -30.84 -20.10 -4.14
C CYS A 218 -31.24 -21.58 -4.14
N LYS A 219 -31.21 -22.23 -2.97
CA LYS A 219 -31.52 -23.66 -2.79
C LYS A 219 -33.01 -23.93 -2.56
N ALA A 220 -33.83 -22.91 -2.38
CA ALA A 220 -35.25 -23.08 -2.10
C ALA A 220 -36.02 -23.54 -3.37
N PRO A 221 -36.97 -24.48 -3.25
CA PRO A 221 -37.82 -24.89 -4.38
C PRO A 221 -38.64 -23.71 -4.92
N SER A 222 -38.98 -23.73 -6.21
CA SER A 222 -39.60 -22.61 -6.95
C SER A 222 -40.86 -22.03 -6.31
N SER A 223 -41.60 -22.84 -5.55
CA SER A 223 -42.80 -22.47 -4.80
C SER A 223 -42.56 -21.58 -3.57
N LYS A 224 -41.33 -21.51 -3.03
CA LYS A 224 -40.94 -20.62 -1.90
C LYS A 224 -40.14 -19.38 -2.31
N ARG A 225 -39.79 -19.26 -3.60
CA ARG A 225 -38.96 -18.14 -4.12
C ARG A 225 -39.66 -16.78 -4.01
N LYS A 226 -41.00 -16.74 -4.06
CA LYS A 226 -41.83 -15.54 -3.88
C LYS A 226 -41.85 -14.98 -2.45
N MET A 227 -41.39 -15.72 -1.44
CA MET A 227 -41.39 -15.25 -0.04
C MET A 227 -40.09 -14.50 0.34
N LEU A 228 -39.17 -14.32 -0.61
CA LEU A 228 -37.81 -13.82 -0.42
C LEU A 228 -37.49 -12.65 -1.37
N GLU A 229 -38.50 -11.84 -1.70
CA GLU A 229 -38.42 -10.73 -2.67
C GLU A 229 -37.51 -9.55 -2.23
N ASP A 230 -37.07 -9.51 -0.97
CA ASP A 230 -36.20 -8.45 -0.42
C ASP A 230 -34.68 -8.75 -0.54
N ILE A 231 -34.29 -9.86 -1.17
CA ILE A 231 -32.87 -10.21 -1.32
C ILE A 231 -32.37 -9.79 -2.69
N GLU A 232 -31.56 -8.73 -2.72
CA GLU A 232 -30.85 -8.31 -3.93
C GLU A 232 -29.83 -9.40 -4.33
N PRO A 233 -29.84 -9.87 -5.59
CA PRO A 233 -28.87 -10.86 -6.07
C PRO A 233 -27.48 -10.23 -6.19
N LEU A 234 -26.45 -11.03 -5.90
CA LEU A 234 -25.05 -10.60 -6.02
C LEU A 234 -24.67 -10.33 -7.48
N GLN A 235 -25.26 -11.06 -8.42
CA GLN A 235 -24.93 -10.96 -9.84
C GLN A 235 -26.13 -11.29 -10.74
N THR A 236 -25.96 -11.10 -12.05
CA THR A 236 -27.08 -11.10 -13.01
C THR A 236 -27.50 -12.51 -13.48
N ASN A 237 -26.58 -13.45 -13.54
CA ASN A 237 -26.78 -14.83 -14.00
C ASN A 237 -27.13 -15.81 -12.86
N ALA A 238 -28.41 -16.11 -12.69
CA ALA A 238 -28.91 -16.99 -11.62
C ALA A 238 -28.21 -18.36 -11.48
N ASN A 239 -27.59 -18.91 -12.54
CA ASN A 239 -26.87 -20.19 -12.49
C ASN A 239 -25.54 -20.10 -11.73
N LEU A 240 -24.94 -18.91 -11.66
CA LEU A 240 -23.65 -18.69 -10.99
C LEU A 240 -23.81 -18.19 -9.55
N GLU A 241 -25.00 -17.74 -9.16
CA GLU A 241 -25.30 -17.13 -7.86
C GLU A 241 -24.89 -18.04 -6.69
N GLU A 242 -25.26 -19.33 -6.76
CA GLU A 242 -24.93 -20.29 -5.71
C GLU A 242 -23.41 -20.46 -5.58
N GLY A 243 -22.69 -20.50 -6.70
CA GLY A 243 -21.24 -20.64 -6.75
C GLY A 243 -20.55 -19.45 -6.10
N TYR A 244 -20.94 -18.24 -6.47
CA TYR A 244 -20.39 -17.00 -5.92
C TYR A 244 -20.72 -16.83 -4.43
N CYS A 245 -21.97 -17.11 -4.00
CA CYS A 245 -22.34 -17.08 -2.59
C CYS A 245 -21.46 -18.03 -1.75
N LYS A 246 -21.22 -19.25 -2.23
CA LYS A 246 -20.34 -20.22 -1.56
C LYS A 246 -18.89 -19.72 -1.52
N ALA A 247 -18.37 -19.24 -2.64
CA ALA A 247 -17.00 -18.75 -2.77
C ALA A 247 -16.71 -17.60 -1.78
N LEU A 248 -17.62 -16.63 -1.68
CA LEU A 248 -17.52 -15.52 -0.73
C LEU A 248 -17.65 -15.99 0.72
N SER A 249 -18.66 -16.82 1.02
CA SER A 249 -18.88 -17.33 2.37
C SER A 249 -17.66 -18.08 2.91
N CYS A 250 -17.00 -18.90 2.10
CA CYS A 250 -15.78 -19.61 2.51
C CYS A 250 -14.65 -18.63 2.87
N ARG A 251 -14.45 -17.57 2.08
CA ARG A 251 -13.42 -16.55 2.31
C ARG A 251 -13.70 -15.73 3.57
N LEU A 252 -14.94 -15.32 3.79
CA LEU A 252 -15.30 -14.58 5.00
C LEU A 252 -15.12 -15.41 6.26
N ARG A 253 -15.52 -16.70 6.23
CA ARG A 253 -15.30 -17.62 7.34
C ARG A 253 -13.84 -17.86 7.63
N PHE A 254 -13.04 -18.10 6.59
CA PHE A 254 -11.60 -18.23 6.72
C PHE A 254 -10.99 -16.98 7.35
N ARG A 255 -11.34 -15.80 6.83
CA ARG A 255 -10.87 -14.50 7.34
C ARG A 255 -11.23 -14.31 8.81
N LYS A 256 -12.45 -14.65 9.21
CA LYS A 256 -12.92 -14.59 10.60
C LYS A 256 -12.09 -15.49 11.51
N VAL A 257 -11.87 -16.74 11.12
CA VAL A 257 -11.03 -17.68 11.88
C VAL A 257 -9.59 -17.16 11.98
N LEU A 258 -9.02 -16.69 10.87
CA LEU A 258 -7.66 -16.11 10.87
C LEU A 258 -7.56 -14.93 11.84
N SER A 259 -8.53 -14.00 11.81
CA SER A 259 -8.53 -12.87 12.74
C SER A 259 -8.57 -13.31 14.20
N CYS A 260 -9.35 -14.33 14.55
CA CYS A 260 -9.41 -14.87 15.92
C CYS A 260 -8.14 -15.58 16.37
N ILE A 261 -7.31 -16.07 15.46
CA ILE A 261 -6.02 -16.68 15.79
C ILE A 261 -4.97 -15.59 16.05
N CYS A 262 -5.05 -14.48 15.34
CA CYS A 262 -4.10 -13.38 15.39
C CYS A 262 -4.38 -12.34 16.49
N THR A 263 -5.58 -12.33 17.08
CA THR A 263 -6.01 -11.47 18.20
C THR A 263 -6.01 -12.24 19.50
#